data_AF-A0A550GN96-F1
#
_entry.id   AF-A0A550GN96-F1
#
_cell.length_a   1.000
_cell.length_b   1.000
_cell.length_c   1.000
_cell.angle_alpha   90.00
_cell.angle_beta   90.00
_cell.angle_gamma   90.00
#
_symmetry.space_group_name_H-M   'P 1'
#
loop_
_entity.id
_entity.type
_entity.pdbx_description
1 polymer ?
#
loop_
_entity_poly.entity_id
_entity_poly.type
_entity_poly.pdbx_seq_one_letter_code
_entity_poly.pdbx_strand_id
1 'polypeptide(L)'
;MRKGVVEGVELNVGVGIDIPVLVMNGAEDGPTLVMTSTQHGIEIQGIEVIRRVMREKVDPRDLRGTVIGVPVANPLAFMHHQYLSWIDNLDVGGGGSGSLITADKPLGNTTERLAHALWTEIWSKADLGVNIHCNTRPDSLIYQWINVGNPSTRDQMLRMAECFGVTTIVSETPLPADAPPTIGNLAAEKGVPILLMELIDGRWISEPSTTAGVKGVMNIMKEFDMIDGEKEPQEGFPVVPGLNRFHGVVRANRGGLIRFHKRPGELIEKGEVFAEIYDLYGD
;
A
#
# COMPACT_ATOMS: atom_id res chain seq x y z
N MET A 1 14.71 -17.96 0.02
CA MET A 1 13.82 -17.15 0.88
C MET A 1 14.02 -17.54 2.34
N ARG A 2 14.31 -16.58 3.22
CA ARG A 2 14.37 -16.72 4.67
C ARG A 2 13.08 -16.15 5.28
N LYS A 3 12.64 -16.75 6.39
CA LYS A 3 11.51 -16.27 7.20
C LYS A 3 12.09 -15.75 8.51
N GLY A 4 11.60 -14.63 8.99
CA GLY A 4 12.03 -14.04 10.24
C GLY A 4 10.97 -13.11 10.79
N VAL A 5 11.37 -12.39 11.83
CA VAL A 5 10.55 -11.35 12.46
C VAL A 5 11.40 -10.11 12.69
N VAL A 6 10.75 -8.95 12.64
CA VAL A 6 11.27 -7.72 13.23
C VAL A 6 10.61 -7.57 14.59
N GLU A 7 11.43 -7.42 15.64
CA GLU A 7 10.93 -7.16 16.98
C GLU A 7 10.10 -5.88 16.96
N GLY A 8 8.81 -6.02 17.29
CA GLY A 8 7.86 -4.92 17.20
C GLY A 8 7.72 -4.22 18.55
N VAL A 9 6.72 -4.63 19.32
CA VAL A 9 6.39 -4.02 20.61
C VAL A 9 6.08 -5.06 21.67
N GLU A 10 6.38 -4.74 22.92
CA GLU A 10 5.93 -5.53 24.08
C GLU A 10 4.67 -4.91 24.67
N LEU A 11 3.65 -5.74 24.91
CA LEU A 11 2.37 -5.35 25.53
C LEU A 11 2.48 -5.29 27.05
N ASN A 12 1.46 -4.72 27.70
CA ASN A 12 1.39 -4.49 29.16
C ASN A 12 1.50 -5.75 30.04
N VAL A 13 1.42 -6.95 29.47
CA VAL A 13 1.60 -8.24 30.16
C VAL A 13 2.93 -8.93 29.85
N GLY A 14 3.88 -8.22 29.21
CA GLY A 14 5.20 -8.74 28.87
C GLY A 14 5.26 -9.62 27.62
N VAL A 15 4.23 -9.55 26.76
CA VAL A 15 4.16 -10.34 25.52
C VAL A 15 4.60 -9.51 24.33
N GLY A 16 5.61 -9.99 23.59
CA GLY A 16 6.07 -9.39 22.34
C GLY A 16 5.08 -9.63 21.19
N ILE A 17 4.87 -8.58 20.39
CA ILE A 17 4.13 -8.59 19.13
C ILE A 17 5.11 -8.17 18.04
N ASP A 18 5.53 -9.16 17.26
CA ASP A 18 6.54 -8.98 16.22
C ASP A 18 5.91 -8.87 14.83
N ILE A 19 6.65 -8.24 13.92
CA ILE A 19 6.26 -8.09 12.52
C ILE A 19 6.85 -9.26 11.71
N PRO A 20 6.02 -10.09 11.05
CA PRO A 20 6.53 -11.17 10.21
C PRO A 20 7.20 -10.62 8.94
N VAL A 21 8.38 -11.13 8.61
CA VAL A 21 9.17 -10.69 7.45
C VAL A 21 9.68 -11.88 6.65
N LEU A 22 9.62 -11.74 5.33
CA LEU A 22 10.21 -12.63 4.35
C LEU A 22 11.34 -11.88 3.64
N VAL A 23 12.50 -12.53 3.48
CA VAL A 23 13.64 -11.94 2.77
C VAL A 23 14.14 -12.92 1.71
N MET A 24 14.34 -12.43 0.50
CA MET A 24 14.95 -13.17 -0.60
C MET A 24 16.09 -12.35 -1.21
N ASN A 25 17.31 -12.86 -1.08
CA ASN A 25 18.47 -12.30 -1.77
C ASN A 25 18.65 -13.05 -3.08
N GLY A 26 18.96 -12.29 -4.13
CA GLY A 26 19.28 -12.78 -5.45
C GLY A 26 20.69 -13.36 -5.57
N ALA A 27 21.00 -13.87 -6.76
CA ALA A 27 22.32 -14.38 -7.11
C ALA A 27 23.28 -13.25 -7.54
N GLU A 28 22.74 -12.12 -8.00
CA GLU A 28 23.49 -10.96 -8.47
C GLU A 28 23.14 -9.70 -7.67
N ASP A 29 24.02 -8.71 -7.71
CA ASP A 29 23.78 -7.39 -7.10
C ASP A 29 22.66 -6.64 -7.85
N GLY A 30 21.87 -5.86 -7.11
CA GLY A 30 20.73 -5.11 -7.64
C GLY A 30 19.96 -4.39 -6.52
N PRO A 31 18.84 -3.72 -6.85
CA PRO A 31 18.11 -2.91 -5.87
C PRO A 31 17.35 -3.78 -4.84
N THR A 32 17.00 -3.16 -3.72
CA THR A 32 16.12 -3.73 -2.69
C THR A 32 14.69 -3.26 -2.89
N LEU A 33 13.80 -4.18 -3.27
CA LEU A 33 12.36 -3.97 -3.32
C LEU A 33 11.70 -4.37 -2.00
N VAL A 34 11.01 -3.43 -1.36
CA VAL A 34 10.15 -3.69 -0.20
C VAL A 34 8.69 -3.76 -0.65
N MET A 35 8.01 -4.85 -0.31
CA MET A 35 6.56 -4.98 -0.40
C MET A 35 5.97 -5.06 1.00
N THR A 36 5.00 -4.20 1.31
CA THR A 36 4.26 -4.25 2.57
C THR A 36 2.78 -4.41 2.32
N SER A 37 2.09 -5.08 3.24
CA SER A 37 0.63 -5.11 3.28
C SER A 37 0.11 -5.08 4.70
N THR A 38 -1.21 -4.91 4.83
CA THR A 38 -1.93 -4.96 6.11
C THR A 38 -1.33 -3.98 7.13
N GLN A 39 -1.05 -2.75 6.68
CA GLN A 39 -0.91 -1.61 7.58
C GLN A 39 -2.25 -1.32 8.27
N HIS A 40 -3.34 -1.54 7.54
CA HIS A 40 -4.68 -1.67 8.07
C HIS A 40 -5.06 -3.15 8.19
N GLY A 41 -5.51 -3.57 9.37
CA GLY A 41 -5.72 -4.97 9.71
C GLY A 41 -6.86 -5.67 8.95
N ILE A 42 -7.73 -4.91 8.30
CA ILE A 42 -8.83 -5.44 7.46
C ILE A 42 -8.47 -5.53 5.99
N GLU A 43 -7.24 -5.19 5.60
CA GLU A 43 -6.75 -5.19 4.22
C GLU A 43 -5.78 -6.36 4.02
N ILE A 44 -6.34 -7.56 3.85
CA ILE A 44 -5.59 -8.83 3.88
C ILE A 44 -5.14 -9.30 2.48
N GLN A 45 -5.67 -8.71 1.42
CA GLN A 45 -5.44 -9.17 0.04
C GLN A 45 -3.96 -9.07 -0.39
N GLY A 46 -3.22 -8.07 0.09
CA GLY A 46 -1.79 -7.96 -0.23
C GLY A 46 -0.91 -9.04 0.42
N ILE A 47 -1.39 -9.73 1.45
CA ILE A 47 -0.73 -10.94 2.00
C ILE A 47 -0.59 -12.00 0.90
N GLU A 48 -1.64 -12.23 0.11
CA GLU A 48 -1.63 -13.22 -0.96
C GLU A 48 -0.75 -12.77 -2.13
N VAL A 49 -0.74 -11.47 -2.45
CA VAL A 49 0.17 -10.92 -3.46
C VAL A 49 1.63 -11.18 -3.08
N ILE A 50 2.01 -10.80 -1.86
CA ILE A 50 3.37 -11.03 -1.33
C ILE A 50 3.71 -12.53 -1.34
N ARG A 51 2.76 -13.38 -0.90
CA ARG A 51 2.94 -14.84 -0.91
C ARG A 51 3.26 -15.34 -2.32
N ARG A 52 2.45 -15.01 -3.33
CA ARG A 52 2.64 -15.52 -4.70
C ARG A 52 3.90 -14.97 -5.34
N VAL A 53 4.18 -13.67 -5.19
CA VAL A 53 5.43 -13.08 -5.69
C VAL A 53 6.62 -13.85 -5.11
N MET A 54 6.72 -13.95 -3.79
CA MET A 54 7.91 -14.50 -3.13
C MET A 54 8.02 -16.03 -3.15
N ARG A 55 6.92 -16.76 -3.39
CA ARG A 55 6.94 -18.24 -3.34
C ARG A 55 6.73 -18.91 -4.69
N GLU A 56 6.08 -18.25 -5.62
CA GLU A 56 5.63 -18.86 -6.87
C GLU A 56 6.22 -18.17 -8.10
N LYS A 57 6.59 -16.88 -8.01
CA LYS A 57 7.01 -16.09 -9.17
C LYS A 57 8.49 -15.75 -9.21
N VAL A 58 9.08 -15.41 -8.07
CA VAL A 58 10.50 -15.03 -8.01
C VAL A 58 11.36 -16.24 -7.68
N ASP A 59 12.29 -16.58 -8.57
CA ASP A 59 13.38 -17.52 -8.31
C ASP A 59 14.62 -16.73 -7.84
N PRO A 60 15.18 -17.01 -6.66
CA PRO A 60 16.37 -16.31 -6.18
C PRO A 60 17.61 -16.50 -7.08
N ARG A 61 17.64 -17.52 -7.94
CA ARG A 61 18.76 -17.75 -8.87
C ARG A 61 18.76 -16.76 -10.04
N ASP A 62 17.60 -16.25 -10.39
CA ASP A 62 17.39 -15.32 -11.51
C ASP A 62 17.13 -13.88 -11.01
N LEU A 63 17.24 -13.66 -9.70
CA LEU A 63 17.02 -12.37 -9.05
C LEU A 63 18.33 -11.59 -8.94
N ARG A 64 18.26 -10.30 -9.26
CA ARG A 64 19.28 -9.27 -8.98
C ARG A 64 18.81 -8.38 -7.86
N GLY A 65 19.59 -8.30 -6.78
CA GLY A 65 19.25 -7.53 -5.59
C GLY A 65 18.43 -8.32 -4.56
N THR A 66 17.51 -7.64 -3.87
CA THR A 66 16.80 -8.20 -2.72
C THR A 66 15.31 -7.90 -2.78
N VAL A 67 14.49 -8.87 -2.39
CA VAL A 67 13.04 -8.69 -2.17
C VAL A 67 12.72 -8.93 -0.70
N ILE A 68 12.15 -7.92 -0.05
CA ILE A 68 11.65 -7.98 1.33
C ILE A 68 10.12 -7.91 1.29
N GLY A 69 9.45 -8.91 1.84
CA GLY A 69 8.00 -8.95 1.97
C GLY A 69 7.56 -8.88 3.43
N VAL A 70 6.72 -7.90 3.75
CA VAL A 70 6.07 -7.74 5.05
C VAL A 70 4.57 -7.98 4.86
N PRO A 71 4.10 -9.23 4.99
CA PRO A 71 2.69 -9.55 4.78
C PRO A 71 1.78 -8.83 5.78
N VAL A 72 2.23 -8.66 7.03
CA VAL A 72 1.45 -7.99 8.08
C VAL A 72 2.29 -6.90 8.72
N ALA A 73 2.17 -5.68 8.21
CA ALA A 73 2.92 -4.52 8.74
C ALA A 73 2.35 -4.04 10.08
N ASN A 74 1.05 -4.20 10.32
CA ASN A 74 0.42 -3.88 11.60
C ASN A 74 -0.23 -5.11 12.25
N PRO A 75 0.54 -5.94 12.97
CA PRO A 75 -0.01 -7.09 13.68
C PRO A 75 -1.07 -6.70 14.70
N LEU A 76 -0.98 -5.51 15.31
CA LEU A 76 -1.98 -5.04 16.27
C LEU A 76 -3.34 -4.93 15.57
N ALA A 77 -3.44 -4.13 14.50
CA ALA A 77 -4.69 -3.98 13.76
C ALA A 77 -5.20 -5.31 13.19
N PHE A 78 -4.30 -6.14 12.65
CA PHE A 78 -4.64 -7.43 12.03
C PHE A 78 -5.27 -8.42 13.02
N MET A 79 -4.72 -8.56 14.23
CA MET A 79 -5.24 -9.49 15.25
C MET A 79 -6.70 -9.24 15.64
N HIS A 80 -7.18 -8.00 15.52
CA HIS A 80 -8.55 -7.63 15.86
C HIS A 80 -9.42 -7.32 14.63
N HIS A 81 -8.93 -7.59 13.43
CA HIS A 81 -9.60 -7.24 12.17
C HIS A 81 -10.08 -5.78 12.19
N GLN A 82 -9.22 -4.86 12.65
CA GLN A 82 -9.49 -3.44 12.71
C GLN A 82 -8.69 -2.69 11.64
N TYR A 83 -9.18 -1.51 11.25
CA TYR A 83 -8.42 -0.64 10.36
C TYR A 83 -7.19 -0.06 11.07
N LEU A 84 -7.36 0.38 12.31
CA LEU A 84 -6.32 1.01 13.13
C LEU A 84 -5.79 0.05 14.19
N SER A 85 -4.63 0.35 14.76
CA SER A 85 -4.12 -0.36 15.93
C SER A 85 -5.12 -0.27 17.08
N TRP A 86 -5.65 -1.39 17.55
CA TRP A 86 -6.71 -1.43 18.57
C TRP A 86 -6.33 -0.82 19.92
N ILE A 87 -5.03 -0.78 20.24
CA ILE A 87 -4.56 -0.36 21.56
C ILE A 87 -4.64 1.16 21.76
N ASP A 88 -4.45 1.93 20.70
CA ASP A 88 -4.36 3.38 20.73
C ASP A 88 -5.15 4.08 19.61
N ASN A 89 -5.78 3.30 18.73
CA ASN A 89 -6.58 3.76 17.58
C ASN A 89 -5.78 4.65 16.62
N LEU A 90 -4.54 4.24 16.34
CA LEU A 90 -3.60 4.97 15.49
C LEU A 90 -3.26 4.19 14.21
N ASP A 91 -2.90 4.94 13.17
CA ASP A 91 -2.50 4.43 11.86
C ASP A 91 -0.98 4.37 11.78
N VAL A 92 -0.45 3.16 11.60
CA VAL A 92 0.99 2.91 11.57
C VAL A 92 1.69 3.59 10.38
N GLY A 93 0.95 3.86 9.29
CA GLY A 93 1.45 4.58 8.13
C GLY A 93 1.47 6.11 8.32
N GLY A 94 0.69 6.64 9.27
CA GLY A 94 0.66 8.06 9.67
C GLY A 94 0.03 9.02 8.65
N GLY A 95 -0.42 8.56 7.47
CA GLY A 95 -0.82 9.45 6.38
C GLY A 95 -2.32 9.48 6.04
N GLY A 96 -3.06 8.39 6.31
CA GLY A 96 -4.39 8.19 5.70
C GLY A 96 -5.59 8.65 6.54
N SER A 97 -5.46 8.62 7.87
CA SER A 97 -6.62 8.66 8.78
C SER A 97 -6.65 9.83 9.78
N GLY A 98 -5.84 10.88 9.55
CA GLY A 98 -5.71 11.99 10.50
C GLY A 98 -4.89 11.64 11.75
N SER A 99 -4.13 10.54 11.69
CA SER A 99 -3.19 10.11 12.73
C SER A 99 -1.85 10.84 12.56
N LEU A 100 -1.41 11.59 13.57
CA LEU A 100 -0.12 12.31 13.55
C LEU A 100 1.08 11.42 13.96
N ILE A 101 1.06 10.15 13.57
CA ILE A 101 2.09 9.19 13.96
C ILE A 101 3.38 9.45 13.21
N THR A 102 4.48 9.22 13.92
CA THR A 102 5.85 9.43 13.45
C THR A 102 6.66 8.18 13.69
N ALA A 103 7.61 7.89 12.81
CA ALA A 103 8.45 6.69 12.85
C ALA A 103 9.86 6.96 13.43
N ASP A 104 10.10 8.15 13.98
CA ASP A 104 11.36 8.57 14.61
C ASP A 104 11.36 8.41 16.14
N LYS A 105 10.29 7.84 16.72
CA LYS A 105 10.11 7.72 18.18
C LYS A 105 10.29 6.27 18.70
N PRO A 106 11.52 5.83 19.00
CA PRO A 106 11.78 4.49 19.55
C PRO A 106 11.15 4.25 20.94
N LEU A 107 10.83 5.33 21.66
CA LEU A 107 10.19 5.30 22.98
C LEU A 107 8.80 5.97 22.96
N GLY A 108 8.18 6.06 21.78
CA GLY A 108 6.85 6.63 21.61
C GLY A 108 5.73 5.73 22.16
N ASN A 109 4.49 6.05 21.78
CA ASN A 109 3.37 5.14 22.04
C ASN A 109 3.53 3.81 21.28
N THR A 110 2.64 2.85 21.53
CA THR A 110 2.74 1.50 20.97
C THR A 110 2.81 1.52 19.43
N THR A 111 1.93 2.25 18.76
CA THR A 111 1.95 2.31 17.29
C THR A 111 3.15 3.09 16.74
N GLU A 112 3.64 4.14 17.42
CA GLU A 112 4.87 4.85 17.05
C GLU A 112 6.10 3.94 17.13
N ARG A 113 6.21 3.13 18.18
CA ARG A 113 7.30 2.14 18.32
C ARG A 113 7.27 1.09 17.22
N LEU A 114 6.07 0.62 16.85
CA LEU A 114 5.88 -0.29 15.72
C LEU A 114 6.27 0.37 14.38
N ALA A 115 5.86 1.62 14.15
CA ALA A 115 6.24 2.40 12.97
C ALA A 115 7.77 2.64 12.93
N HIS A 116 8.38 2.91 14.07
CA HIS A 116 9.84 3.04 14.20
C HIS A 116 10.57 1.75 13.84
N ALA A 117 10.09 0.60 14.31
CA ALA A 117 10.64 -0.70 13.94
C ALA A 117 10.52 -0.98 12.43
N LEU A 118 9.36 -0.70 11.82
CA LEU A 118 9.17 -0.82 10.37
C LEU A 118 10.12 0.10 9.59
N TRP A 119 10.30 1.35 10.03
CA TRP A 119 11.21 2.28 9.38
C TRP A 119 12.66 1.79 9.48
N THR A 120 13.16 1.60 10.70
CA THR A 120 14.56 1.24 10.96
C THR A 120 14.91 -0.10 10.37
N GLU A 121 14.03 -1.10 10.50
CA GLU A 121 14.37 -2.46 10.10
C GLU A 121 14.03 -2.81 8.65
N ILE A 122 13.08 -2.11 8.02
CA ILE A 122 12.60 -2.46 6.68
C ILE A 122 12.76 -1.28 5.71
N TRP A 123 12.00 -0.21 5.89
CA TRP A 123 11.89 0.85 4.88
C TRP A 123 13.17 1.65 4.68
N SER A 124 13.97 1.82 5.72
CA SER A 124 15.29 2.47 5.61
C SER A 124 16.28 1.67 4.77
N LYS A 125 16.00 0.41 4.43
CA LYS A 125 16.85 -0.45 3.60
C LYS A 125 16.35 -0.56 2.15
N ALA A 126 15.22 0.07 1.82
CA ALA A 126 14.61 -0.02 0.51
C ALA A 126 15.27 0.90 -0.52
N ASP A 127 15.35 0.45 -1.77
CA ASP A 127 15.60 1.28 -2.94
C ASP A 127 14.31 1.55 -3.71
N LEU A 128 13.32 0.66 -3.60
CA LEU A 128 11.98 0.76 -4.20
C LEU A 128 10.93 0.20 -3.23
N GLY A 129 9.73 0.75 -3.24
CA GLY A 129 8.64 0.35 -2.35
C GLY A 129 7.30 0.13 -3.05
N VAL A 130 6.61 -0.95 -2.73
CA VAL A 130 5.20 -1.17 -3.07
C VAL A 130 4.41 -1.36 -1.79
N ASN A 131 3.58 -0.38 -1.45
CA ASN A 131 2.73 -0.42 -0.27
C ASN A 131 1.31 -0.84 -0.68
N ILE A 132 0.93 -2.08 -0.35
CA ILE A 132 -0.29 -2.73 -0.85
C ILE A 132 -1.43 -2.54 0.15
N HIS A 133 -2.35 -1.67 -0.23
CA HIS A 133 -3.62 -1.36 0.43
C HIS A 133 -4.79 -1.97 -0.34
N CYS A 134 -5.96 -1.97 0.30
CA CYS A 134 -7.15 -2.55 -0.27
C CYS A 134 -8.42 -1.78 0.07
N ASN A 135 -9.25 -1.54 -0.96
CA ASN A 135 -10.62 -1.10 -0.79
C ASN A 135 -11.60 -2.28 -0.69
N THR A 136 -12.85 -2.00 -0.30
CA THR A 136 -13.91 -3.02 -0.28
C THR A 136 -14.82 -2.84 -1.50
N ARG A 137 -15.21 -3.95 -2.16
CA ARG A 137 -16.24 -3.92 -3.22
C ARG A 137 -17.63 -3.62 -2.65
N PRO A 138 -18.52 -3.01 -3.45
CA PRO A 138 -18.35 -2.62 -4.85
C PRO A 138 -17.77 -1.21 -5.05
N ASP A 139 -17.17 -0.60 -4.03
CA ASP A 139 -17.05 0.86 -3.96
C ASP A 139 -15.72 1.43 -4.50
N SER A 140 -14.89 0.64 -5.19
CA SER A 140 -13.62 1.12 -5.73
C SER A 140 -13.16 0.40 -7.01
N LEU A 141 -12.31 1.10 -7.77
CA LEU A 141 -11.47 0.52 -8.83
C LEU A 141 -10.20 -0.09 -8.22
N ILE A 142 -9.51 -0.90 -9.02
CA ILE A 142 -8.07 -1.14 -8.80
C ILE A 142 -7.33 0.11 -9.29
N TYR A 143 -6.61 0.78 -8.39
CA TYR A 143 -5.85 1.98 -8.73
C TYR A 143 -4.54 2.02 -7.96
N GLN A 144 -3.67 2.95 -8.33
CA GLN A 144 -2.44 3.24 -7.62
C GLN A 144 -2.31 4.74 -7.41
N TRP A 145 -1.59 5.11 -6.37
CA TRP A 145 -1.28 6.49 -6.05
C TRP A 145 0.23 6.71 -6.10
N ILE A 146 0.64 7.72 -6.84
CA ILE A 146 2.04 8.18 -6.89
C ILE A 146 2.13 9.66 -6.54
N ASN A 147 3.27 10.06 -5.97
CA ASN A 147 3.63 11.45 -5.77
C ASN A 147 4.89 11.78 -6.57
N VAL A 148 4.76 12.69 -7.53
CA VAL A 148 5.85 13.18 -8.41
C VAL A 148 6.32 14.59 -8.04
N GLY A 149 5.88 15.09 -6.88
CA GLY A 149 6.31 16.37 -6.30
C GLY A 149 7.72 16.35 -5.73
N ASN A 150 8.30 15.16 -5.48
CA ASN A 150 9.70 15.01 -5.10
C ASN A 150 10.56 14.76 -6.36
N PRO A 151 11.45 15.69 -6.74
CA PRO A 151 12.30 15.55 -7.93
C PRO A 151 13.19 14.31 -7.89
N SER A 152 13.65 13.87 -6.71
CA SER A 152 14.56 12.74 -6.58
C SER A 152 13.92 11.39 -6.92
N THR A 153 12.60 11.25 -6.74
CA THR A 153 11.85 10.01 -6.97
C THR A 153 10.91 10.09 -8.17
N ARG A 154 10.78 11.27 -8.79
CA ARG A 154 9.77 11.56 -9.83
C ARG A 154 9.80 10.55 -10.98
N ASP A 155 10.97 10.34 -11.59
CA ASP A 155 11.08 9.51 -12.78
C ASP A 155 10.85 8.04 -12.43
N GLN A 156 11.34 7.58 -11.28
CA GLN A 156 11.10 6.22 -10.80
C GLN A 156 9.61 5.98 -10.53
N MET A 157 8.92 6.92 -9.88
CA MET A 157 7.47 6.82 -9.62
C MET A 157 6.65 6.71 -10.91
N LEU A 158 6.99 7.51 -11.93
CA LEU A 158 6.32 7.44 -13.24
C LEU A 158 6.55 6.09 -13.91
N ARG A 159 7.80 5.59 -13.92
CA ARG A 159 8.13 4.26 -14.47
C ARG A 159 7.44 3.13 -13.72
N MET A 160 7.43 3.17 -12.38
CA MET A 160 6.71 2.22 -11.54
C MET A 160 5.21 2.22 -11.86
N ALA A 161 4.60 3.39 -11.97
CA ALA A 161 3.19 3.50 -12.29
C ALA A 161 2.85 2.97 -13.69
N GLU A 162 3.64 3.33 -14.69
CA GLU A 162 3.46 2.91 -16.08
C GLU A 162 3.56 1.40 -16.22
N CYS A 163 4.61 0.79 -15.66
CA CYS A 163 4.81 -0.67 -15.77
C CYS A 163 3.81 -1.48 -14.93
N PHE A 164 3.34 -0.95 -13.78
CA PHE A 164 2.31 -1.61 -12.99
C PHE A 164 0.97 -1.65 -13.75
N GLY A 165 0.60 -0.55 -14.42
CA GLY A 165 -0.41 -0.56 -15.49
C GLY A 165 -1.88 -0.47 -15.05
N VAL A 166 -2.18 0.09 -13.89
CA VAL A 166 -3.56 0.32 -13.41
C VAL A 166 -3.94 1.81 -13.43
N THR A 167 -5.19 2.14 -13.06
CA THR A 167 -5.64 3.54 -12.96
C THR A 167 -4.70 4.32 -12.05
N THR A 168 -4.08 5.39 -12.57
CA THR A 168 -3.07 6.13 -11.82
C THR A 168 -3.63 7.44 -11.30
N ILE A 169 -3.60 7.62 -9.98
CA ILE A 169 -3.80 8.90 -9.32
C ILE A 169 -2.43 9.54 -9.06
N VAL A 170 -2.23 10.75 -9.56
CA VAL A 170 -0.98 11.51 -9.41
C VAL A 170 -1.17 12.69 -8.47
N SER A 171 -0.24 12.84 -7.54
CA SER A 171 0.00 14.05 -6.75
C SER A 171 1.29 14.72 -7.21
N GLU A 172 1.31 16.04 -7.23
CA GLU A 172 2.50 16.87 -7.51
C GLU A 172 2.94 17.65 -6.27
N THR A 173 2.35 17.35 -5.10
CA THR A 173 2.61 18.08 -3.87
C THR A 173 4.02 17.72 -3.35
N PRO A 174 4.96 18.69 -3.31
CA PRO A 174 6.28 18.45 -2.74
C PRO A 174 6.16 18.17 -1.25
N LEU A 175 7.13 17.44 -0.70
CA LEU A 175 7.22 17.24 0.74
C LEU A 175 7.56 18.57 1.42
N PRO A 176 6.73 19.08 2.35
CA PRO A 176 7.06 20.27 3.13
C PRO A 176 8.32 20.09 3.97
N ALA A 177 9.06 21.17 4.22
CA ALA A 177 10.29 21.11 5.03
C ALA A 177 10.02 20.75 6.52
N ASP A 178 8.81 20.98 6.99
CA ASP A 178 8.32 20.67 8.34
C ASP A 178 7.40 19.43 8.36
N ALA A 179 7.45 18.61 7.31
CA ALA A 179 6.65 17.40 7.24
C ALA A 179 6.99 16.46 8.42
N PRO A 180 5.99 15.88 9.10
CA PRO A 180 6.26 14.95 10.18
C PRO A 180 6.97 13.70 9.63
N PRO A 181 7.89 13.09 10.38
CA PRO A 181 8.67 11.93 9.94
C PRO A 181 7.83 10.64 9.95
N THR A 182 6.78 10.58 9.13
CA THR A 182 6.06 9.35 8.81
C THR A 182 6.96 8.43 7.99
N ILE A 183 6.63 7.13 7.91
CA ILE A 183 7.38 6.18 7.06
C ILE A 183 7.48 6.69 5.61
N GLY A 184 6.37 7.18 5.05
CA GLY A 184 6.34 7.68 3.68
C GLY A 184 7.18 8.94 3.49
N ASN A 185 7.15 9.87 4.45
CA ASN A 185 7.92 11.11 4.38
C ASN A 185 9.42 10.84 4.53
N LEU A 186 9.83 10.00 5.48
CA LEU A 186 11.22 9.59 5.64
C LEU A 186 11.76 8.86 4.39
N ALA A 187 10.94 8.01 3.76
CA ALA A 187 11.29 7.37 2.51
C ALA A 187 11.47 8.40 1.37
N ALA A 188 10.57 9.37 1.26
CA ALA A 188 10.68 10.45 0.29
C ALA A 188 11.94 11.31 0.52
N GLU A 189 12.27 11.66 1.76
CA GLU A 189 13.52 12.37 2.12
C GLU A 189 14.76 11.58 1.71
N LYS A 190 14.72 10.25 1.86
CA LYS A 190 15.80 9.36 1.46
C LYS A 190 15.88 9.12 -0.07
N GLY A 191 14.89 9.58 -0.84
CA GLY A 191 14.82 9.35 -2.28
C GLY A 191 14.34 7.94 -2.64
N VAL A 192 13.55 7.30 -1.78
CA VAL A 192 12.93 5.99 -2.04
C VAL A 192 11.53 6.19 -2.62
N PRO A 193 11.25 5.79 -3.87
CA PRO A 193 9.91 5.82 -4.43
C PRO A 193 9.03 4.73 -3.79
N ILE A 194 7.88 5.13 -3.23
CA ILE A 194 6.85 4.23 -2.72
C ILE A 194 5.59 4.37 -3.57
N LEU A 195 5.32 3.36 -4.39
CA LEU A 195 4.03 3.24 -5.08
C LEU A 195 3.01 2.67 -4.09
N LEU A 196 1.95 3.44 -3.83
CA LEU A 196 0.81 2.96 -3.06
C LEU A 196 -0.14 2.26 -4.03
N MET A 197 -0.40 0.98 -3.77
CA MET A 197 -1.27 0.16 -4.58
C MET A 197 -2.59 -0.07 -3.87
N GLU A 198 -3.72 0.20 -4.52
CA GLU A 198 -5.07 0.03 -4.00
C GLU A 198 -5.80 -1.06 -4.76
N LEU A 199 -5.79 -2.26 -4.18
CA LEU A 199 -6.53 -3.40 -4.69
C LEU A 199 -8.00 -3.33 -4.27
N ILE A 200 -8.82 -4.19 -4.87
CA ILE A 200 -10.20 -4.41 -4.44
C ILE A 200 -10.28 -5.67 -3.58
N ASP A 201 -11.25 -5.76 -2.66
CA ASP A 201 -11.49 -6.91 -1.78
C ASP A 201 -10.55 -7.02 -0.56
N GLY A 202 -10.47 -5.98 0.26
CA GLY A 202 -9.63 -6.03 1.46
C GLY A 202 -9.94 -7.15 2.45
N ARG A 203 -11.19 -7.64 2.54
CA ARG A 203 -11.65 -8.55 3.61
C ARG A 203 -11.56 -10.05 3.28
N TRP A 204 -11.23 -10.43 2.05
CA TRP A 204 -11.08 -11.82 1.62
C TRP A 204 -10.09 -11.93 0.46
N ILE A 205 -9.57 -13.12 0.20
CA ILE A 205 -8.66 -13.34 -0.94
C ILE A 205 -9.48 -13.45 -2.23
N SER A 206 -9.11 -12.64 -3.22
CA SER A 206 -9.79 -12.47 -4.50
C SER A 206 -8.81 -12.61 -5.67
N GLU A 207 -9.05 -13.55 -6.58
CA GLU A 207 -8.16 -13.80 -7.72
C GLU A 207 -7.92 -12.60 -8.63
N PRO A 208 -8.92 -11.77 -8.98
CA PRO A 208 -8.67 -10.56 -9.78
C PRO A 208 -7.64 -9.63 -9.14
N SER A 209 -7.77 -9.38 -7.83
CA SER A 209 -6.86 -8.52 -7.08
C SER A 209 -5.49 -9.14 -6.90
N THR A 210 -5.43 -10.45 -6.64
CA THR A 210 -4.17 -11.18 -6.54
C THR A 210 -3.42 -11.10 -7.87
N THR A 211 -4.12 -11.34 -8.98
CA THR A 211 -3.54 -11.33 -10.32
C THR A 211 -3.01 -9.94 -10.67
N ALA A 212 -3.80 -8.89 -10.42
CA ALA A 212 -3.39 -7.50 -10.67
C ALA A 212 -2.14 -7.13 -9.86
N GLY A 213 -2.14 -7.42 -8.56
CA GLY A 213 -1.03 -7.13 -7.65
C GLY A 213 0.24 -7.89 -8.01
N VAL A 214 0.14 -9.19 -8.26
CA VAL A 214 1.29 -10.03 -8.65
C VAL A 214 1.87 -9.55 -9.97
N LYS A 215 1.03 -9.34 -11.00
CA LYS A 215 1.49 -8.89 -12.32
C LYS A 215 2.16 -7.51 -12.23
N GLY A 216 1.56 -6.58 -11.50
CA GLY A 216 2.10 -5.23 -11.34
C GLY A 216 3.45 -5.21 -10.62
N VAL A 217 3.61 -5.99 -9.54
CA VAL A 217 4.90 -6.14 -8.85
C VAL A 217 5.95 -6.78 -9.76
N MET A 218 5.60 -7.85 -10.47
CA MET A 218 6.54 -8.51 -11.39
C MET A 218 6.97 -7.57 -12.52
N ASN A 219 6.08 -6.71 -13.03
CA ASN A 219 6.44 -5.69 -14.01
C ASN A 219 7.36 -4.61 -13.45
N ILE A 220 7.17 -4.18 -12.19
CA ILE A 220 8.13 -3.30 -11.52
C ILE A 220 9.49 -3.97 -11.43
N MET A 221 9.55 -5.24 -11.02
CA MET A 221 10.82 -5.97 -10.94
C MET A 221 11.54 -6.06 -12.30
N LYS A 222 10.79 -6.28 -13.39
CA LYS A 222 11.33 -6.26 -14.77
C LYS A 222 11.80 -4.87 -15.19
N GLU A 223 11.01 -3.82 -14.89
CA GLU A 223 11.32 -2.43 -15.23
C GLU A 223 12.60 -1.91 -14.57
N PHE A 224 12.93 -2.43 -13.38
CA PHE A 224 14.11 -2.06 -12.61
C PHE A 224 15.21 -3.14 -12.65
N ASP A 225 15.20 -3.98 -13.69
CA ASP A 225 16.23 -4.98 -14.01
C ASP A 225 16.51 -6.00 -12.89
N MET A 226 15.56 -6.19 -11.96
CA MET A 226 15.68 -7.17 -10.88
C MET A 226 15.51 -8.61 -11.38
N ILE A 227 14.74 -8.80 -12.46
CA ILE A 227 14.50 -10.09 -13.11
C ILE A 227 14.36 -9.88 -14.62
N ASP A 228 14.63 -10.93 -15.39
CA ASP A 228 14.49 -10.89 -16.84
C ASP A 228 13.03 -11.11 -17.28
N GLY A 229 12.67 -10.58 -18.45
CA GLY A 229 11.43 -10.88 -19.15
C GLY A 229 10.60 -9.67 -19.54
N GLU A 230 9.61 -9.91 -20.41
CA GLU A 230 8.73 -8.86 -20.91
C GLU A 230 7.63 -8.49 -19.91
N LYS A 231 7.29 -7.19 -19.85
CA LYS A 231 6.19 -6.68 -19.03
C LYS A 231 4.85 -7.16 -19.57
N GLU A 232 3.98 -7.61 -18.67
CA GLU A 232 2.66 -8.15 -19.03
C GLU A 232 1.57 -7.08 -18.82
N PRO A 233 0.67 -6.82 -19.78
CA PRO A 233 -0.38 -5.83 -19.61
C PRO A 233 -1.42 -6.27 -18.56
N GLN A 234 -2.00 -5.31 -17.86
CA GLN A 234 -3.14 -5.54 -16.98
C GLN A 234 -4.42 -5.82 -17.79
N GLU A 235 -5.23 -6.76 -17.32
CA GLU A 235 -6.43 -7.23 -18.03
C GLU A 235 -7.53 -7.64 -17.04
N GLY A 236 -8.78 -7.65 -17.48
CA GLY A 236 -9.91 -8.20 -16.70
C GLY A 236 -10.59 -7.24 -15.73
N PHE A 237 -10.20 -5.96 -15.72
CA PHE A 237 -10.84 -4.90 -14.93
C PHE A 237 -10.74 -3.53 -15.62
N PRO A 238 -11.65 -2.60 -15.32
CA PRO A 238 -11.61 -1.25 -15.91
C PRO A 238 -10.38 -0.46 -15.43
N VAL A 239 -9.74 0.24 -16.36
CA VAL A 239 -8.62 1.16 -16.12
C VAL A 239 -8.96 2.51 -16.74
N VAL A 240 -8.93 3.58 -15.95
CA VAL A 240 -9.09 4.94 -16.46
C VAL A 240 -7.72 5.39 -17.00
N PRO A 241 -7.62 5.71 -18.30
CA PRO A 241 -6.34 6.01 -18.94
C PRO A 241 -5.74 7.34 -18.47
N GLY A 242 -4.41 7.45 -18.57
CA GLY A 242 -3.67 8.67 -18.26
C GLY A 242 -3.42 8.89 -16.76
N LEU A 243 -2.88 10.07 -16.46
CA LEU A 243 -2.62 10.51 -15.09
C LEU A 243 -3.82 11.29 -14.56
N ASN A 244 -4.51 10.73 -13.57
CA ASN A 244 -5.72 11.30 -12.98
C ASN A 244 -5.38 12.06 -11.70
N ARG A 245 -6.13 13.11 -11.37
CA ARG A 245 -5.92 13.90 -10.14
C ARG A 245 -7.09 13.69 -9.18
N PHE A 246 -6.77 13.59 -7.90
CA PHE A 246 -7.79 13.57 -6.85
C PHE A 246 -8.40 14.97 -6.68
N HIS A 247 -9.73 15.07 -6.85
CA HIS A 247 -10.48 16.34 -6.75
C HIS A 247 -11.30 16.47 -5.46
N GLY A 248 -11.16 15.54 -4.52
CA GLY A 248 -11.86 15.57 -3.23
C GLY A 248 -12.91 14.48 -3.07
N VAL A 249 -13.67 14.58 -1.97
CA VAL A 249 -14.70 13.60 -1.58
C VAL A 249 -16.05 14.28 -1.54
N VAL A 250 -17.04 13.70 -2.22
CA VAL A 250 -18.44 14.07 -2.01
C VAL A 250 -18.91 13.44 -0.70
N ARG A 251 -19.32 14.28 0.26
CA ARG A 251 -19.76 13.82 1.58
C ARG A 251 -21.28 13.72 1.65
N ALA A 252 -21.75 12.73 2.40
CA ALA A 252 -23.16 12.63 2.77
C ALA A 252 -23.62 13.91 3.49
N ASN A 253 -24.76 14.45 3.09
CA ASN A 253 -25.38 15.62 3.70
C ASN A 253 -26.40 15.25 4.79
N ARG A 254 -26.73 13.96 4.94
CA ARG A 254 -27.60 13.39 5.98
C ARG A 254 -27.15 11.99 6.36
N GLY A 255 -27.57 11.53 7.53
CA GLY A 255 -27.42 10.12 7.93
C GLY A 255 -28.48 9.24 7.23
N GLY A 256 -28.13 7.99 6.94
CA GLY A 256 -29.01 7.03 6.28
C GLY A 256 -28.24 5.89 5.63
N LEU A 257 -28.96 5.10 4.84
CA LEU A 257 -28.41 4.09 3.96
C LEU A 257 -28.09 4.73 2.60
N ILE A 258 -26.89 4.48 2.09
CA ILE A 258 -26.48 4.95 0.77
C ILE A 258 -26.74 3.88 -0.28
N ARG A 259 -27.28 4.29 -1.43
CA ARG A 259 -27.36 3.47 -2.63
C ARG A 259 -26.73 4.20 -3.79
N PHE A 260 -25.72 3.58 -4.40
CA PHE A 260 -25.05 4.09 -5.59
C PHE A 260 -25.83 3.75 -6.86
N HIS A 261 -25.92 4.71 -7.78
CA HIS A 261 -26.48 4.55 -9.13
C HIS A 261 -25.40 4.41 -10.20
N LYS A 262 -24.13 4.61 -9.84
CA LYS A 262 -22.95 4.51 -10.71
C LYS A 262 -21.95 3.52 -10.13
N ARG A 263 -21.23 2.83 -11.00
CA ARG A 263 -20.13 1.94 -10.61
C ARG A 263 -18.79 2.69 -10.64
N PRO A 264 -17.79 2.24 -9.87
CA PRO A 264 -16.44 2.79 -9.98
C PRO A 264 -15.92 2.75 -11.43
N GLY A 265 -15.32 3.86 -11.86
CA GLY A 265 -14.79 4.05 -13.22
C GLY A 265 -15.79 4.58 -14.24
N GLU A 266 -17.08 4.66 -13.92
CA GLU A 266 -18.03 5.40 -14.75
C GLU A 266 -17.78 6.91 -14.62
N LEU A 267 -17.75 7.60 -15.76
CA LEU A 267 -17.71 9.06 -15.80
C LEU A 267 -19.05 9.62 -15.33
N ILE A 268 -18.99 10.74 -14.61
CA ILE A 268 -20.17 11.48 -14.15
C ILE A 268 -20.07 12.95 -14.58
N GLU A 269 -21.23 13.57 -14.79
CA GLU A 269 -21.32 15.00 -15.11
C GLU A 269 -21.60 15.86 -13.88
N LYS A 270 -21.23 17.15 -13.95
CA LYS A 270 -21.53 18.09 -12.86
C LYS A 270 -23.05 18.22 -12.70
N GLY A 271 -23.54 17.87 -11.51
CA GLY A 271 -24.96 17.91 -11.18
C GLY A 271 -25.70 16.60 -11.43
N GLU A 272 -25.03 15.59 -12.00
CA GLU A 272 -25.59 14.25 -12.13
C GLU A 272 -25.75 13.58 -10.76
N VAL A 273 -26.89 12.93 -10.55
CA VAL A 273 -27.15 12.14 -9.34
C VAL A 273 -26.46 10.79 -9.47
N PHE A 274 -25.46 10.52 -8.63
CA PHE A 274 -24.73 9.25 -8.63
C PHE A 274 -25.05 8.35 -7.42
N ALA A 275 -25.72 8.88 -6.40
CA ALA A 275 -26.15 8.13 -5.22
C ALA A 275 -27.38 8.80 -4.57
N GLU A 276 -28.18 7.99 -3.89
CA GLU A 276 -29.27 8.43 -3.00
C GLU A 276 -28.99 8.02 -1.55
N ILE A 277 -29.45 8.84 -0.60
CA ILE A 277 -29.40 8.54 0.83
C ILE A 277 -30.83 8.61 1.37
N TYR A 278 -31.31 7.47 1.88
CA TYR A 278 -32.63 7.33 2.51
C TYR A 278 -32.46 6.92 3.97
N ASP A 279 -33.40 7.31 4.82
CA ASP A 279 -33.40 6.88 6.21
C ASP A 279 -33.86 5.42 6.39
N LEU A 280 -34.07 5.00 7.64
CA LEU A 280 -34.48 3.61 7.94
C LEU A 280 -35.93 3.30 7.52
N TYR A 281 -36.73 4.31 7.17
CA TYR A 281 -38.10 4.16 6.67
C TYR A 281 -38.18 4.25 5.14
N GLY A 282 -37.13 4.74 4.48
CA GLY A 282 -37.04 4.85 3.03
C GLY A 282 -37.21 6.27 2.49
N ASP A 283 -37.21 7.29 3.35
CA ASP A 283 -37.43 8.71 2.99
C ASP A 283 -36.12 9.52 2.85
#